data_AF-A0A3S4M6F9-F1
#
_entry.id   AF-A0A3S4M6F9-F1
#
_cell.length_a   1.000
_cell.length_b   1.000
_cell.length_c   1.000
_cell.angle_alpha   90.00
_cell.angle_beta   90.00
_cell.angle_gamma   90.00
#
_symmetry.space_group_name_H-M   'P 1'
#
loop_
_entity.id
_entity.type
_entity.pdbx_description
1 polymer ?
#
loop_
_entity_poly.entity_id
_entity_poly.type
_entity_poly.pdbx_seq_one_letter_code
_entity_poly.pdbx_strand_id
1 'polypeptide(L)' 'MTVTSMLDNVLRIATRQSPLALWQAHYVKDALIAQHPGLVVELVPMVTRGDVILDTPLAKSGR' A
#
# COMPACT_ATOMS: atom_id res chain seq x y z
N MET A 1 14.81 19.65 25.19
CA MET A 1 13.74 20.06 24.24
C MET A 1 14.22 19.62 22.87
N THR A 2 13.84 18.45 22.38
CA THR A 2 12.55 18.20 21.74
C THR A 2 12.02 16.81 22.08
N VAL A 3 10.74 16.75 22.45
CA VAL A 3 10.00 15.50 22.56
C VAL A 3 9.56 15.18 21.13
N THR A 4 10.39 14.48 20.35
CA THR A 4 9.93 13.94 19.06
C THR A 4 8.87 12.91 19.41
N SER A 5 7.63 13.19 19.03
CA SER A 5 6.48 12.35 19.36
C SER A 5 6.72 10.98 18.75
N MET A 6 6.57 9.91 19.55
CA MET A 6 6.64 8.53 19.05
C MET A 6 5.65 8.26 17.89
N LEU A 7 4.68 9.17 17.67
CA LEU A 7 3.71 9.14 16.57
C LEU A 7 4.26 9.65 15.22
N ASP A 8 5.37 10.41 15.19
CA ASP A 8 5.87 11.05 13.96
C ASP A 8 6.65 10.09 13.04
N ASN A 9 6.84 8.84 13.47
CA ASN A 9 7.66 7.85 12.77
C ASN A 9 6.84 6.72 12.13
N VAL A 10 5.53 6.94 11.95
CA VAL A 10 4.63 5.99 11.30
C VAL A 10 4.19 6.53 9.94
N LEU A 11 4.59 5.86 8.87
CA LEU A 11 4.17 6.15 7.50
C LEU A 11 3.10 5.15 7.05
N ARG A 12 1.92 5.66 6.66
CA ARG A 12 0.83 4.84 6.15
C ARG A 12 0.76 4.92 4.63
N ILE A 13 0.85 3.77 3.96
CA ILE A 13 0.76 3.65 2.50
C ILE A 13 -0.61 3.10 2.15
N ALA A 14 -1.45 3.94 1.55
CA ALA A 14 -2.69 3.49 0.93
C ALA A 14 -2.37 2.72 -0.36
N THR A 15 -2.96 1.53 -0.55
CA THR A 15 -2.76 0.72 -1.77
C THR A 15 -4.04 0.04 -2.22
N ARG A 16 -4.15 -0.31 -3.50
CA ARG A 16 -5.25 -1.13 -4.03
C ARG A 16 -5.08 -2.59 -3.59
N GLN A 17 -6.18 -3.35 -3.59
CA GLN A 17 -6.17 -4.76 -3.18
C GLN A 17 -5.76 -5.75 -4.28
N SER A 18 -5.55 -5.28 -5.52
CA SER A 18 -5.09 -6.18 -6.58
C SER A 18 -3.71 -6.78 -6.23
N PRO A 19 -3.43 -8.04 -6.62
CA PRO A 19 -2.17 -8.71 -6.25
C PRO A 19 -0.92 -7.93 -6.62
N LEU A 20 -0.91 -7.28 -7.79
CA LEU A 20 0.21 -6.46 -8.24
C LEU A 20 0.38 -5.21 -7.36
N ALA A 21 -0.72 -4.54 -6.98
CA ALA A 21 -0.65 -3.33 -6.15
C ALA A 21 -0.16 -3.64 -4.74
N LEU A 22 -0.56 -4.78 -4.18
CA LEU A 22 -0.03 -5.27 -2.90
C LEU A 22 1.46 -5.58 -2.99
N TRP A 23 1.89 -6.30 -4.04
CA TRP A 23 3.31 -6.56 -4.25
C TRP A 23 4.14 -5.28 -4.36
N GLN A 24 3.66 -4.29 -5.14
CA GLN A 24 4.31 -2.98 -5.26
C GLN A 24 4.39 -2.25 -3.91
N ALA A 25 3.32 -2.29 -3.11
CA ALA A 25 3.30 -1.66 -1.80
C ALA A 25 4.27 -2.33 -0.82
N HIS A 26 4.39 -3.65 -0.87
CA HIS A 26 5.39 -4.39 -0.10
C HIS A 26 6.82 -4.05 -0.53
N TYR A 27 7.10 -4.02 -1.83
CA TYR A 27 8.40 -3.63 -2.35
C TYR A 27 8.84 -2.24 -1.85
N VAL A 28 7.94 -1.26 -1.91
CA VAL A 28 8.22 0.11 -1.43
C VAL A 28 8.42 0.13 0.08
N LYS A 29 7.60 -0.59 0.85
CA LYS A 29 7.74 -0.72 2.31
C LYS A 29 9.13 -1.26 2.68
N ASP A 30 9.58 -2.33 2.03
CA ASP A 30 10.84 -2.97 2.37
C ASP A 30 12.03 -2.05 2.08
N ALA A 31 11.99 -1.32 0.96
CA ALA A 31 13.00 -0.33 0.62
C ALA A 31 13.06 0.84 1.61
N LEU A 32 11.91 1.27 2.14
CA LEU A 32 11.83 2.34 3.13
C LEU A 32 12.39 1.91 4.48
N ILE A 33 12.04 0.72 4.96
CA ILE A 33 12.54 0.19 6.23
C ILE A 33 14.05 -0.06 6.17
N ALA A 34 14.56 -0.52 5.02
CA ALA A 34 15.99 -0.73 4.81
C ALA A 34 16.81 0.56 4.89
N GLN A 35 16.28 1.69 4.39
CA GLN A 35 16.97 2.98 4.39
C GLN A 35 16.73 3.81 5.64
N HIS A 36 15.64 3.56 6.37
CA HIS A 36 15.27 4.30 7.57
C HIS A 36 15.06 3.34 8.76
N PRO A 37 16.15 2.87 9.41
CA PRO A 37 16.08 2.03 10.59
C PRO A 37 15.34 2.77 11.72
N GLY A 38 14.08 2.38 11.96
CA GLY A 38 13.20 3.01 12.93
C GLY A 38 11.86 3.46 12.34
N LEU A 39 11.78 3.67 11.03
CA LEU A 39 10.52 4.01 10.35
C LEU A 39 9.55 2.83 10.43
N VAL A 40 8.35 3.08 10.95
CA VAL A 40 7.25 2.11 10.95
C VAL A 40 6.40 2.36 9.71
N VAL A 41 6.25 1.34 8.86
CA VAL A 41 5.44 1.44 7.64
C VAL A 41 4.22 0.52 7.74
N GLU A 42 3.03 1.11 7.65
CA GLU A 42 1.74 0.43 7.66
C GLU A 42 1.12 0.46 6.26
N LEU A 43 0.72 -0.70 5.72
CA LEU A 43 -0.05 -0.75 4.49
C LEU A 43 -1.54 -0.66 4.82
N VAL A 44 -2.26 0.22 4.14
CA VAL A 44 -3.71 0.43 4.29
C VAL A 44 -4.37 0.05 2.96
N PRO A 45 -4.81 -1.21 2.79
CA PRO A 45 -5.49 -1.63 1.58
C PRO A 45 -6.84 -0.91 1.46
N MET A 46 -7.11 -0.35 0.29
CA MET A 46 -8.35 0.31 -0.06
C MET A 46 -9.05 -0.47 -1.16
N VAL A 47 -10.35 -0.67 -1.00
CA VAL A 47 -11.21 -1.20 -2.06
C VAL A 47 -11.61 -0.06 -2.98
N THR A 48 -11.21 -0.12 -4.24
CA THR A 48 -11.67 0.83 -5.26
C THR A 48 -12.75 0.18 -6.13
N ARG A 49 -13.61 0.97 -6.79
CA ARG A 49 -14.62 0.42 -7.74
C ARG A 49 -13.99 -0.45 -8.84
N GLY A 50 -12.75 -0.15 -9.23
CA GLY A 50 -12.00 -0.95 -10.19
C GLY A 50 -11.54 -2.31 -9.67
N ASP A 51 -11.45 -2.52 -8.35
CA ASP A 51 -11.13 -3.82 -7.75
C ASP A 51 -12.36 -4.75 -7.75
N VAL A 52 -13.57 -4.18 -7.61
CA VAL A 52 -14.84 -4.93 -7.69
C VAL A 52 -15.14 -5.43 -9.11
N ILE A 53 -14.65 -4.74 -10.14
CA ILE A 53 -14.90 -5.08 -11.55
C ILE A 53 -13.94 -6.17 -12.07
N LEU A 54 -12.85 -6.48 -11.35
CA LEU A 54 -11.89 -7.53 -11.71
C LEU A 54 -12.38 -8.97 -11.44
N ASP A 55 -13.46 -9.15 -10.67
CA ASP A 55 -14.14 -10.45 -10.49
C ASP A 55 -15.01 -10.84 -11.70
N THR A 56 -15.08 -9.98 -12.72
CA THR A 56 -15.68 -10.33 -14.00
C THR A 56 -14.55 -10.55 -14.99
N PRO A 57 -14.45 -11.73 -15.64
CA PRO A 57 -13.46 -11.94 -16.69
C PRO A 57 -13.51 -10.79 -17.71
N LEU A 58 -12.34 -10.27 -18.08
CA LEU A 58 -12.17 -9.23 -19.11
C LEU A 58 -12.89 -9.59 -20.43
N ALA A 59 -13.18 -10.88 -20.63
CA ALA A 59 -13.87 -11.48 -21.77
C ALA A 59 -15.31 -10.99 -22.04
N LYS A 60 -15.87 -10.07 -21.25
CA LYS A 60 -17.18 -9.45 -21.54
C LYS A 60 -17.11 -7.98 -21.99
N SER A 61 -15.92 -7.38 -22.05
CA SER A 61 -15.75 -6.00 -22.49
C SER A 61 -14.83 -5.92 -23.71
N GLY A 62 -15.33 -6.43 -24.84
CA GLY A 62 -14.71 -6.28 -26.15
C GLY A 62 -15.70 -6.61 -27.26
N ARG A 63 -16.45 -5.61 -27.71
CA ARG A 63 -16.90 -5.52 -29.10
C ARG A 63 -15.76 -4.93 -29.93
#